data_AF-A0A9D6EWI4-F1
#
_entry.id   AF-A0A9D6EWI4-F1
#
_cell.length_a   1.000
_cell.length_b   1.000
_cell.length_c   1.000
_cell.angle_alpha   90.00
_cell.angle_beta   90.00
_cell.angle_gamma   90.00
#
_symmetry.space_group_name_H-M   'P 1'
#
loop_
_entity.id
_entity.type
_entity.pdbx_description
1 polymer ?
#
loop_
_entity_poly.entity_id
_entity_poly.type
_entity_poly.pdbx_seq_one_letter_code
_entity_poly.pdbx_strand_id
1 'polypeptide(L)'
;MCTLMTNVYWVLGKKSHASSDDFVAAVTDYNKKIDPVNSKWNPTQAVAFGSITVVFEALWKDEDAKVNLEIGEPNQVLTMGSVLFTLNNATVDFFKDADHCFFEGLVPCPD
;
A
#
# COMPACT_ATOMS: atom_id res chain seq x y z
N MET A 1 10.96 12.31 10.25
CA MET A 1 10.36 10.98 10.10
C MET A 1 10.69 10.47 8.71
N CYS A 2 11.11 9.21 8.55
CA CYS A 2 11.27 8.60 7.23
C CYS A 2 9.94 7.97 6.82
N THR A 3 9.35 8.44 5.72
CA THR A 3 8.18 7.81 5.11
C THR A 3 8.61 6.53 4.39
N LEU A 4 7.97 5.41 4.71
CA LEU A 4 8.15 4.14 4.02
C LEU A 4 7.25 4.09 2.78
N MET A 5 7.63 3.26 1.81
CA MET A 5 6.85 3.05 0.58
C MET A 5 6.54 4.34 -0.21
N THR A 6 7.48 5.28 -0.25
CA THR A 6 7.36 6.49 -1.07
C THR A 6 7.55 6.19 -2.55
N ASN A 7 7.04 7.08 -3.42
CA ASN A 7 7.16 7.01 -4.88
C ASN A 7 6.29 5.96 -5.58
N VAL A 8 5.07 5.77 -5.09
CA VAL A 8 4.07 4.97 -5.79
C VAL A 8 2.82 5.80 -6.01
N TYR A 9 2.34 5.83 -7.26
CA TYR A 9 1.00 6.28 -7.57
C TYR A 9 0.08 5.07 -7.52
N TRP A 10 -0.84 5.02 -6.55
CA TRP A 10 -1.86 3.98 -6.51
C TRP A 10 -3.11 4.45 -5.74
N VAL A 11 -4.24 3.81 -6.04
CA VAL A 11 -5.52 4.04 -5.37
C VAL A 11 -6.00 2.70 -4.82
N LEU A 12 -6.16 2.60 -3.49
CA LEU A 12 -6.64 1.40 -2.81
C LEU A 12 -8.16 1.22 -3.03
N GLY A 13 -8.74 0.11 -2.60
CA GLY A 13 -10.22 0.00 -2.56
C GLY A 13 -10.92 -0.32 -3.87
N LYS A 14 -10.26 -0.21 -5.04
CA LYS A 14 -10.95 -0.37 -6.34
C LYS A 14 -11.17 -1.82 -6.76
N LYS A 15 -10.20 -2.70 -6.53
CA LYS A 15 -10.31 -4.13 -6.87
C LYS A 15 -9.26 -4.96 -6.14
N SER A 16 -9.59 -6.22 -5.87
CA SER A 16 -8.61 -7.23 -5.46
C SER A 16 -7.87 -7.79 -6.67
N HIS A 17 -6.69 -8.33 -6.43
CA HIS A 17 -5.87 -9.01 -7.42
C HIS A 17 -5.55 -10.43 -6.93
N ALA A 18 -5.69 -11.42 -7.79
CA ALA A 18 -5.42 -12.82 -7.44
C ALA A 18 -3.92 -13.14 -7.34
N SER A 19 -3.08 -12.38 -8.07
CA SER A 19 -1.63 -12.58 -8.15
C SER A 19 -0.88 -11.30 -7.82
N SER A 20 0.23 -11.44 -7.09
CA SER A 20 1.16 -10.34 -6.83
C SER A 20 1.82 -9.85 -8.11
N ASP A 21 2.11 -10.73 -9.07
CA ASP A 21 2.76 -10.34 -10.32
C ASP A 21 1.83 -9.50 -11.20
N ASP A 22 0.57 -9.92 -11.33
CA ASP A 22 -0.46 -9.17 -12.06
C ASP A 22 -0.74 -7.81 -11.40
N PHE A 23 -0.70 -7.77 -10.07
CA PHE A 23 -0.83 -6.53 -9.32
C PHE A 23 0.35 -5.59 -9.57
N VAL A 24 1.58 -6.07 -9.44
CA VAL A 24 2.79 -5.28 -9.67
C VAL A 24 2.84 -4.77 -11.11
N ALA A 25 2.42 -5.56 -12.10
CA ALA A 25 2.30 -5.12 -13.48
C ALA A 25 1.29 -3.97 -13.62
N ALA A 26 0.10 -4.10 -13.01
CA ALA A 26 -0.93 -3.06 -13.05
C ALA A 26 -0.46 -1.74 -12.38
N VAL A 27 0.19 -1.82 -11.23
CA VAL A 27 0.77 -0.65 -10.54
C VAL A 27 1.85 -0.01 -11.39
N THR A 28 2.73 -0.82 -11.99
CA THR A 28 3.81 -0.34 -12.85
C THR A 28 3.29 0.40 -14.07
N ASP A 29 2.28 -0.18 -14.75
CA ASP A 29 1.65 0.46 -15.90
C ASP A 29 0.94 1.75 -15.52
N TYR A 30 0.28 1.79 -14.36
CA TYR A 30 -0.37 3.01 -13.87
C TYR A 30 0.66 4.10 -13.57
N ASN A 31 1.75 3.78 -12.89
CA ASN A 31 2.82 4.71 -12.58
C ASN A 31 3.47 5.30 -13.84
N LYS A 32 3.71 4.47 -14.87
CA LYS A 32 4.23 4.93 -16.18
C LYS A 32 3.25 5.83 -16.93
N LYS A 33 1.94 5.68 -16.74
CA LYS A 33 0.93 6.55 -17.35
C LYS A 33 0.86 7.90 -16.67
N ILE A 34 0.97 7.92 -15.34
CA ILE A 34 0.88 9.16 -14.54
C ILE A 34 2.18 9.97 -14.63
N ASP A 35 3.34 9.34 -14.51
CA ASP A 35 4.64 9.98 -14.59
C ASP A 35 5.64 9.13 -15.40
N PRO A 36 5.57 9.19 -16.74
CA PRO A 36 6.38 8.34 -17.62
C PRO A 36 7.89 8.56 -17.50
N VAL A 37 8.32 9.73 -17.02
CA VAL A 37 9.73 10.15 -17.01
C VAL A 37 10.35 10.02 -15.63
N ASN A 38 9.61 10.33 -14.56
CA ASN A 38 10.17 10.41 -13.21
C ASN A 38 9.58 9.40 -12.23
N SER A 39 8.79 8.43 -12.68
CA SER A 39 8.34 7.34 -11.80
C SER A 39 9.54 6.65 -11.13
N LYS A 40 9.54 6.64 -9.80
CA LYS A 40 10.53 5.92 -8.98
C LYS A 40 9.91 4.70 -8.29
N TRP A 41 8.76 4.22 -8.79
CA TRP A 41 8.16 3.00 -8.30
C TRP A 41 9.14 1.83 -8.47
N ASN A 42 9.47 1.17 -7.37
CA ASN A 42 10.35 0.01 -7.37
C ASN A 42 9.73 -1.11 -6.53
N PRO A 43 9.08 -2.12 -7.14
CA PRO A 43 8.38 -3.16 -6.41
C PRO A 43 9.33 -4.03 -5.57
N THR A 44 10.61 -4.14 -5.94
CA THR A 44 11.59 -4.97 -5.21
C THR A 44 12.36 -4.21 -4.14
N GLN A 45 12.09 -2.91 -3.97
CA GLN A 45 12.74 -2.13 -2.92
C GLN A 45 12.37 -2.67 -1.54
N ALA A 46 13.38 -2.91 -0.72
CA ALA A 46 13.18 -3.34 0.67
C ALA A 46 12.53 -2.21 1.49
N VAL A 47 11.52 -2.58 2.27
CA VAL A 47 10.77 -1.69 3.17
C VAL A 47 11.16 -1.94 4.62
N ALA A 48 11.21 -3.21 5.02
CA ALA A 48 11.54 -3.64 6.38
C ALA A 48 12.11 -5.07 6.38
N PHE A 49 12.70 -5.47 7.50
CA PHE A 49 13.06 -6.85 7.79
C PHE A 49 12.19 -7.35 8.95
N GLY A 50 11.37 -8.38 8.71
CA GLY A 50 10.31 -8.82 9.62
C GLY A 50 8.92 -8.26 9.25
N SER A 51 7.94 -8.46 10.13
CA SER A 51 6.57 -7.94 9.93
C SER A 51 6.45 -6.47 10.33
N ILE A 52 5.49 -5.78 9.72
CA ILE A 52 5.06 -4.44 10.10
C ILE A 52 3.57 -4.44 10.41
N THR A 53 3.14 -3.56 11.31
CA THR A 53 1.72 -3.28 11.54
C THR A 53 1.36 -1.99 10.84
N VAL A 54 0.36 -2.05 9.97
CA VAL A 54 -0.22 -0.89 9.29
C VAL A 54 -1.60 -0.63 9.88
N VAL A 55 -1.83 0.61 10.32
CA VAL A 55 -3.11 1.06 10.85
C VAL A 55 -3.71 2.06 9.87
N PHE A 56 -4.94 1.81 9.42
CA PHE A 56 -5.74 2.80 8.72
C PHE A 56 -6.81 3.35 9.64
N GLU A 57 -6.90 4.68 9.69
CA GLU A 57 -7.96 5.40 10.38
C GLU A 57 -8.79 6.15 9.33
N ALA A 58 -10.03 5.70 9.11
CA ALA A 58 -10.91 6.32 8.13
C ALA A 58 -11.64 7.51 8.75
N LEU A 59 -11.07 8.71 8.60
CA LEU A 59 -11.68 9.96 9.09
C LEU A 59 -12.98 10.36 8.36
N TRP A 60 -13.32 9.64 7.28
CA TRP A 60 -14.53 9.85 6.47
C TRP A 60 -15.67 8.88 6.82
N LYS A 61 -15.42 7.91 7.70
CA LYS A 61 -16.40 6.96 8.22
C LYS A 61 -16.61 7.28 9.72
N ASP A 62 -17.60 6.65 10.37
CA ASP A 62 -17.78 6.77 11.82
C ASP A 62 -16.43 6.71 12.55
N GLU A 63 -16.21 7.56 13.56
CA GLU A 63 -14.91 7.89 14.16
C GLU A 63 -14.07 6.67 14.63
N ASP A 64 -14.70 5.49 14.74
CA ASP A 64 -14.09 4.23 15.17
C ASP A 64 -13.71 3.27 14.04
N ALA A 65 -13.87 3.65 12.77
CA ALA A 65 -13.53 2.80 11.63
C ALA A 65 -12.00 2.67 11.45
N LYS A 66 -11.42 1.69 12.14
CA LYS A 66 -10.00 1.33 12.05
C LYS A 66 -9.81 -0.06 11.46
N VAL A 67 -8.72 -0.24 10.71
CA VAL A 67 -8.24 -1.56 10.33
C VAL A 67 -6.75 -1.67 10.66
N ASN A 68 -6.40 -2.75 11.35
CA ASN A 68 -5.03 -3.09 11.72
C ASN A 68 -4.60 -4.29 10.87
N LEU A 69 -3.50 -4.14 10.14
CA LEU A 69 -2.97 -5.17 9.26
C LEU A 69 -1.54 -5.50 9.66
N GLU A 70 -1.31 -6.73 10.07
CA GLU A 70 0.05 -7.27 10.17
C GLU A 70 0.47 -7.79 8.79
N ILE A 71 1.60 -7.31 8.29
CA ILE A 71 2.09 -7.62 6.96
C ILE A 71 3.53 -8.13 7.09
N GLY A 72 3.78 -9.29 6.49
CA GLY A 72 5.10 -9.91 6.44
C GLY A 72 5.27 -11.06 7.41
N GLU A 73 6.43 -11.69 7.31
CA GLU A 73 6.80 -12.85 8.11
C GLU A 73 8.09 -12.55 8.89
N PRO A 74 8.28 -13.15 10.07
CA PRO A 74 9.54 -13.04 10.80
C PRO A 74 10.73 -13.46 9.93
N ASN A 75 11.83 -12.71 10.03
CA ASN A 75 13.08 -12.97 9.32
C ASN A 75 13.00 -12.94 7.78
N GLN A 76 11.98 -12.30 7.20
CA GLN A 76 11.88 -12.07 5.76
C GLN A 76 12.00 -10.58 5.42
N VAL A 77 12.57 -10.29 4.25
CA VAL A 77 12.60 -8.92 3.71
C VAL A 77 11.22 -8.62 3.12
N LEU A 78 10.60 -7.57 3.61
CA LEU A 78 9.40 -7.01 3.01
C LEU A 78 9.77 -6.10 1.85
N THR A 79 9.12 -6.31 0.70
CA THR A 79 9.30 -5.48 -0.50
C THR A 79 8.12 -4.53 -0.68
N MET A 80 8.34 -3.41 -1.37
CA MET A 80 7.25 -2.46 -1.66
C MET A 80 6.09 -3.12 -2.41
N GLY A 81 6.38 -3.99 -3.38
CA GLY A 81 5.37 -4.71 -4.16
C GLY A 81 4.53 -5.63 -3.28
N SER A 82 5.18 -6.44 -2.43
CA SER A 82 4.46 -7.38 -1.55
C SER A 82 3.62 -6.65 -0.51
N VAL A 83 4.15 -5.58 0.09
CA VAL A 83 3.37 -4.80 1.07
C VAL A 83 2.17 -4.14 0.40
N LEU A 84 2.36 -3.50 -0.75
CA LEU A 84 1.27 -2.82 -1.44
C LEU A 84 0.19 -3.81 -1.93
N PHE A 85 0.58 -5.00 -2.39
CA PHE A 85 -0.35 -6.06 -2.77
C PHE A 85 -1.23 -6.49 -1.59
N THR A 86 -0.61 -6.77 -0.44
CA THR A 86 -1.34 -7.13 0.79
C THR A 86 -2.26 -6.01 1.24
N LEU A 87 -1.77 -4.76 1.26
CA LEU A 87 -2.58 -3.59 1.61
C LEU A 87 -3.79 -3.46 0.67
N ASN A 88 -3.57 -3.51 -0.64
CA ASN A 88 -4.64 -3.39 -1.62
C ASN A 88 -5.73 -4.44 -1.40
N ASN A 89 -5.35 -5.70 -1.30
CA ASN A 89 -6.30 -6.80 -1.18
C ASN A 89 -7.02 -6.82 0.17
N ALA A 90 -6.33 -6.52 1.26
CA ALA A 90 -6.92 -6.50 2.60
C ALA A 90 -7.87 -5.33 2.83
N THR A 91 -7.74 -4.25 2.05
CA THR A 91 -8.51 -3.02 2.25
C THR A 91 -9.55 -2.73 1.16
N VAL A 92 -9.75 -3.64 0.20
CA VAL A 92 -10.72 -3.44 -0.90
C VAL A 92 -12.10 -3.08 -0.35
N ASP A 93 -12.64 -3.91 0.53
CA ASP A 93 -13.97 -3.70 1.08
C ASP A 93 -14.02 -2.53 2.08
N PHE A 94 -12.90 -2.24 2.74
CA PHE A 94 -12.80 -1.13 3.69
C PHE A 94 -12.91 0.23 2.98
N PHE A 95 -12.30 0.36 1.81
CA PHE A 95 -12.28 1.59 1.01
C PHE A 95 -13.31 1.61 -0.13
N LYS A 96 -14.22 0.63 -0.21
CA LYS A 96 -15.18 0.53 -1.34
C LYS A 96 -16.07 1.77 -1.51
N ASP A 97 -16.41 2.43 -0.40
CA ASP A 97 -17.29 3.60 -0.34
C ASP A 97 -16.48 4.92 -0.22
N ALA A 98 -15.14 4.85 -0.29
CA ALA A 98 -14.30 6.03 -0.22
C ALA A 98 -14.30 6.77 -1.56
N ASP A 99 -14.68 8.06 -1.54
CA ASP A 99 -14.59 8.93 -2.72
C ASP A 99 -13.14 9.13 -3.17
N HIS A 100 -12.20 9.17 -2.21
CA HIS A 100 -10.76 9.31 -2.44
C HIS A 100 -9.95 8.40 -1.51
N CYS A 101 -9.13 7.52 -2.10
CA CYS A 101 -8.32 6.52 -1.39
C CYS A 101 -6.92 6.39 -2.01
N PHE A 102 -6.25 7.54 -2.21
CA PHE A 102 -4.88 7.60 -2.71
C PHE A 102 -3.90 7.04 -1.68
N PHE A 103 -2.90 6.31 -2.17
CA PHE A 103 -1.81 5.81 -1.35
C PHE A 103 -0.53 6.56 -1.68
N GLU A 104 0.05 7.25 -0.69
CA GLU A 104 1.26 8.07 -0.84
C GLU A 104 2.44 7.56 0.01
N GLY A 105 2.29 6.38 0.60
CA GLY A 105 3.27 5.75 1.48
C GLY A 105 2.75 5.54 2.89
N LEU A 106 3.66 5.15 3.79
CA LEU A 106 3.39 4.88 5.19
C LEU A 106 4.23 5.79 6.08
N VAL A 107 3.58 6.42 7.05
CA VAL A 107 4.26 7.23 8.07
C VAL A 107 4.35 6.44 9.38
N PRO A 108 5.49 6.45 10.08
CA PRO A 108 5.58 5.86 11.41
C PRO A 108 4.58 6.52 12.36
N CYS A 109 3.89 5.72 13.18
CA CYS A 109 3.12 6.25 14.29
C CYS A 109 4.08 6.95 15.26
N PRO A 110 3.83 8.19 15.69
CA PRO A 110 4.61 8.80 16.76
C PRO A 110 4.41 7.99 18.05
N ASP A 111 5.51 7.77 18.78
CA ASP A 111 5.50 7.20 20.14
C ASP A 111 4.76 8.11 21.13
#